data_AF-A0A2X1PUB7-F1
#
_entry.id   AF-A0A2X1PUB7-F1
#
_cell.length_a   1.000
_cell.length_b   1.000
_cell.length_c   1.000
_cell.angle_alpha   90.00
_cell.angle_beta   90.00
_cell.angle_gamma   90.00
#
_symmetry.space_group_name_H-M   'P 1'
#
loop_
_entity.id
_entity.type
_entity.pdbx_description
1 polymer ?
#
loop_
_entity_poly.entity_id
_entity_poly.type
_entity_poly.pdbx_seq_one_letter_code
_entity_poly.pdbx_strand_id
1 'polypeptide(L)' 'MIGRLGGRNSGHIIIADKNTTGDGIVASLAVLAAMAQHKLSLNELASAVKLFPQVLINVRFAGGENPLESDAVKSVCRRG' A
#
# COMPACT_ATOMS: atom_id res chain seq x y z
N MET A 1 -22.91 0.40 -3.14
CA MET A 1 -22.11 1.26 -4.03
C MET A 1 -20.82 1.58 -3.29
N ILE A 2 -19.68 1.08 -3.78
CA ILE A 2 -18.39 1.34 -3.15
C ILE A 2 -17.98 2.74 -3.61
N GLY A 3 -17.65 3.61 -2.67
CA GLY A 3 -17.39 5.02 -2.94
C GLY A 3 -16.15 5.28 -3.81
N ARG A 4 -15.78 6.54 -4.00
CA ARG A 4 -14.50 6.88 -4.66
C ARG A 4 -13.32 6.42 -3.80
N LEU A 5 -12.54 5.48 -4.32
CA LEU A 5 -11.42 4.82 -3.62
C LEU A 5 -10.06 5.25 -4.17
N GLY A 6 -9.09 5.44 -3.28
CA GLY A 6 -7.67 5.61 -3.61
C GLY A 6 -6.79 5.01 -2.51
N GLY A 7 -5.53 4.68 -2.81
CA GLY A 7 -4.63 4.15 -1.80
C GLY A 7 -3.19 3.93 -2.25
N ARG A 8 -2.34 3.57 -1.29
CA ARG A 8 -0.91 3.26 -1.49
C ARG A 8 -0.55 1.91 -0.86
N ASN A 9 0.55 1.29 -1.31
CA ASN A 9 1.05 0.01 -0.79
C ASN A 9 1.38 0.02 0.72
N SER A 10 1.54 1.20 1.33
CA SER A 10 1.71 1.34 2.78
C SER A 10 0.44 1.06 3.60
N GLY A 11 -0.71 0.84 2.95
CA GLY A 11 -2.01 0.70 3.62
C GLY A 11 -2.73 2.04 3.87
N HIS A 12 -2.17 3.16 3.39
CA HIS A 12 -2.88 4.44 3.41
C HIS A 12 -3.98 4.44 2.34
N ILE A 13 -5.23 4.25 2.77
CA ILE A 13 -6.42 4.13 1.91
C ILE A 13 -7.36 5.30 2.19
N ILE A 14 -7.85 5.93 1.13
CA ILE A 14 -8.82 7.02 1.15
C ILE A 14 -10.13 6.51 0.58
N ILE A 15 -11.21 6.65 1.35
CA ILE A 15 -12.59 6.50 0.87
C ILE A 15 -13.16 7.91 0.82
N ALA A 16 -13.08 8.55 -0.35
CA ALA A 16 -13.29 10.00 -0.48
C ALA A 16 -14.72 10.45 -0.16
N ASP A 17 -15.69 9.53 -0.18
CA ASP A 17 -17.08 9.80 0.22
C ASP A 17 -17.27 9.78 1.75
N LYS A 18 -16.22 9.42 2.50
CA LYS A 18 -16.23 9.30 3.97
C LYS A 18 -15.23 10.20 4.67
N ASN A 19 -14.07 10.43 4.06
CA ASN A 19 -13.03 11.27 4.63
C ASN A 19 -12.21 11.94 3.51
N THR A 20 -11.59 13.08 3.82
CA THR A 20 -10.73 13.84 2.89
C THR A 20 -9.27 13.37 2.92
N THR A 21 -8.91 12.49 3.87
CA THR A 21 -7.58 11.90 4.03
C THR A 21 -7.67 10.39 4.25
N GLY A 22 -6.53 9.71 4.31
CA GLY A 22 -6.48 8.29 4.60
C GLY A 22 -6.89 7.99 6.03
N ASP A 23 -7.80 7.03 6.18
CA ASP A 23 -8.37 6.64 7.46
C ASP A 23 -8.37 5.11 7.57
N GLY A 24 -7.47 4.59 8.40
CA GLY A 24 -7.30 3.16 8.56
C GLY A 24 -8.50 2.46 9.19
N ILE A 25 -9.25 3.13 10.07
CA ILE A 25 -10.42 2.54 10.74
C ILE A 25 -11.56 2.44 9.73
N VAL A 26 -11.84 3.52 9.01
CA VAL A 26 -12.88 3.54 7.96
C VAL A 26 -12.56 2.52 6.85
N ALA A 27 -11.30 2.43 6.43
CA ALA A 27 -10.87 1.44 5.46
C ALA A 27 -11.04 0.00 5.98
N SER A 28 -10.67 -0.25 7.25
CA SER A 28 -10.83 -1.58 7.87
C SER A 28 -12.30 -1.99 7.98
N LEU A 29 -13.18 -1.07 8.35
CA LEU A 29 -14.62 -1.32 8.39
C LEU A 29 -15.19 -1.62 7.01
N ALA A 30 -14.70 -0.95 5.95
CA ALA A 30 -15.10 -1.24 4.59
C ALA A 30 -14.69 -2.66 4.15
N VAL A 31 -13.50 -3.11 4.54
CA VAL A 31 -13.03 -4.49 4.29
C VAL A 31 -13.92 -5.50 5.02
N LEU A 32 -14.19 -5.27 6.31
CA LEU A 32 -15.07 -6.13 7.12
C LEU A 32 -16.50 -6.18 6.56
N ALA A 33 -17.02 -5.04 6.10
CA ALA A 33 -18.32 -4.97 5.44
C ALA A 33 -18.34 -5.80 4.15
N ALA A 34 -17.28 -5.77 3.34
CA ALA A 34 -17.17 -6.60 2.15
C ALA A 34 -17.11 -8.11 2.50
N MET A 35 -16.34 -8.49 3.51
CA MET A 35 -16.30 -9.87 4.02
C MET A 35 -17.69 -10.35 4.46
N ALA A 36 -18.40 -9.54 5.24
CA ALA A 36 -19.75 -9.85 5.71
C ALA A 36 -20.77 -9.94 4.56
N GLN A 37 -20.70 -9.04 3.58
CA GLN A 37 -21.60 -9.01 2.43
C GLN A 37 -21.42 -10.22 1.51
N HIS A 38 -20.17 -10.63 1.26
CA HIS A 38 -19.86 -11.74 0.37
C HIS A 38 -19.83 -13.10 1.08
N LYS A 39 -19.84 -13.12 2.42
CA LYS A 39 -19.67 -14.34 3.23
C LYS A 39 -18.38 -15.10 2.89
N LEU A 40 -17.34 -14.36 2.56
CA LEU A 40 -16.02 -14.89 2.21
C LEU A 40 -14.99 -14.38 3.21
N SER A 41 -13.97 -15.19 3.45
CA SER A 41 -12.79 -14.78 4.19
C SER A 41 -11.98 -13.73 3.41
N LEU A 42 -11.13 -12.98 4.12
CA LEU A 42 -10.24 -12.01 3.49
C LEU A 42 -9.32 -12.69 2.45
N ASN A 43 -8.85 -13.90 2.74
CA ASN A 43 -7.98 -14.66 1.85
C ASN A 43 -8.68 -15.00 0.53
N GLU A 44 -9.93 -15.43 0.58
CA GLU A 44 -10.74 -15.71 -0.62
C GLU A 44 -10.98 -14.45 -1.45
N LEU A 45 -11.33 -13.34 -0.80
CA LEU A 45 -11.54 -12.05 -1.49
C LEU A 45 -10.25 -11.52 -2.13
N ALA A 46 -9.12 -11.65 -1.44
CA ALA A 46 -7.81 -11.18 -1.92
C ALA A 46 -7.22 -12.07 -3.03
N SER A 47 -7.68 -13.32 -3.16
CA SER A 47 -7.13 -14.30 -4.12
C SER A 47 -7.22 -13.88 -5.58
N ALA A 48 -8.13 -12.96 -5.91
CA ALA A 48 -8.26 -12.39 -7.25
C ALA A 48 -7.06 -11.51 -7.64
N VAL A 49 -6.29 -11.00 -6.67
CA VAL A 49 -5.13 -10.13 -6.88
C VAL A 49 -3.86 -10.96 -6.81
N LYS A 50 -3.20 -11.15 -7.95
CA LYS A 50 -1.87 -11.78 -8.00
C LYS A 50 -0.79 -10.71 -7.81
N LEU A 51 -0.02 -10.82 -6.74
CA LEU A 51 1.13 -9.96 -6.49
C LEU A 51 2.33 -10.45 -7.31
N PHE A 52 3.00 -9.53 -8.00
CA PHE A 52 4.27 -9.82 -8.65
C PHE A 52 5.42 -9.70 -7.63
N PRO A 53 6.56 -10.39 -7.87
CA PRO A 53 7.75 -10.19 -7.07
C PRO A 53 8.15 -8.70 -7.07
N GLN A 54 8.16 -8.10 -5.88
CA GLN A 54 8.55 -6.70 -5.69
C GLN A 54 9.40 -6.60 -4.42
N VAL A 55 10.46 -5.81 -4.49
CA VAL A 55 11.34 -5.53 -3.35
C VAL A 55 11.32 -4.03 -3.05
N LEU A 56 11.15 -3.66 -1.78
CA LEU A 56 11.27 -2.29 -1.29
C LEU A 56 12.44 -2.20 -0.31
N ILE A 57 13.46 -1.42 -0.63
CA ILE A 57 14.67 -1.29 0.20
C ILE A 57 14.81 0.17 0.64
N ASN A 58 14.73 0.39 1.96
CA ASN A 58 14.90 1.70 2.55
C ASN A 58 16.38 1.93 2.90
N VAL A 59 17.04 2.83 2.18
CA VAL A 59 18.43 3.22 2.42
C VAL A 59 18.46 4.50 3.25
N ARG A 60 19.13 4.47 4.41
CA ARG A 60 19.34 5.68 5.22
C ARG A 60 20.27 6.63 4.46
N PHE A 61 19.88 7.89 4.35
CA PHE A 61 20.65 8.93 3.68
C PHE A 61 20.98 10.06 4.67
N ALA A 62 22.26 10.37 4.83
CA ALA A 62 22.75 11.33 5.82
C ALA A 62 22.71 12.80 5.34
N GLY A 63 22.21 13.07 4.13
CA GLY A 63 22.18 14.39 3.50
C GLY A 63 23.23 14.57 2.39
N GLY A 64 22.97 15.51 1.48
CA GLY A 64 23.72 15.77 0.24
C GLY A 64 22.79 16.24 -0.88
N GLU A 65 23.34 16.58 -2.05
CA GLU A 65 22.54 17.17 -3.15
C GLU A 65 21.69 16.14 -3.92
N ASN A 66 22.20 14.93 -4.16
CA ASN A 66 21.48 13.91 -4.94
C ASN A 66 21.59 12.50 -4.31
N PRO A 67 20.50 11.96 -3.74
CA PRO A 67 20.46 10.61 -3.17
C PRO A 67 20.81 9.49 -4.16
N LEU A 68 20.55 9.69 -5.46
CA LEU A 68 20.84 8.69 -6.50
C LEU A 68 22.35 8.51 -6.73
N GLU A 69 23.15 9.52 -6.38
CA GLU A 69 24.60 9.44 -6.49
C GLU A 69 25.27 8.73 -5.31
N SER A 70 24.53 8.51 -4.22
CA SER A 70 25.03 7.82 -3.03
C SER A 70 25.48 6.39 -3.33
N ASP A 71 26.69 6.04 -2.93
CA ASP A 71 27.21 4.67 -3.05
C ASP A 71 26.33 3.64 -2.35
N ALA A 72 25.70 4.02 -1.23
CA ALA A 72 24.77 3.17 -0.51
C ALA A 72 23.56 2.81 -1.38
N VAL A 73 22.98 3.78 -2.10
CA VAL A 73 21.83 3.57 -3.00
C VAL A 73 22.25 2.75 -4.23
N LYS A 74 23.36 3.11 -4.89
CA LYS A 74 23.90 2.38 -6.05
C LYS A 74 24.26 0.92 -5.73
N SER A 75 24.72 0.64 -4.51
CA SER A 75 25.03 -0.73 -4.08
C SER A 75 23.78 -1.62 -3.99
N VAL A 76 22.63 -1.04 -3.63
CA VAL A 76 21.37 -1.74 -3.45
C VAL A 76 20.67 -1.96 -4.79
N CYS A 77 20.65 -0.96 -5.67
CA CYS A 77 20.03 -1.09 -7.00
C CYS A 77 20.71 -2.14 -7.90
N ARG A 78 21.98 -2.48 -7.66
CA ARG A 78 22.70 -3.53 -8.41
C ARG A 78 22.43 -4.95 -7.90
N ARG A 79 21.77 -5.09 -6.75
CA ARG A 79 21.53 -6.38 -6.06
C ARG A 79 20.10 -6.88 -6.17
N GLY A 80 19.18 -6.07 -6.68
CA GLY A 80 17.78 -6.42 -6.95
C GLY A 80 17.54 -6.45 -8.45
#